data_AF-A0A7S3H3V6-F1
#
_entry.id   AF-A0A7S3H3V6-F1
#
_cell.length_a   1.000
_cell.length_b   1.000
_cell.length_c   1.000
_cell.angle_alpha   90.00
_cell.angle_beta   90.00
_cell.angle_gamma   90.00
#
_symmetry.space_group_name_H-M   'P 1'
#
loop_
_entity.id
_entity.type
_entity.pdbx_description
1 polymer ?
#
loop_
_entity_poly.entity_id
_entity_poly.type
_entity_poly.pdbx_seq_one_letter_code
_entity_poly.pdbx_strand_id
1 'polypeptide(L)'
;EDKKKELDLDISDLEKEIEETKAFIATTMEEIEALAAGIKALDKSVMVATDTRKAENEEYKATMQGNTAAKELLGVAMNRLNKFYNPKMYKAAPKRELSAEDRIAVNMGGTPPPTEVPGGIAGTGVTALQEGAPMLVQVAAHRAMGADTAALPPPPETFGAYTTKGQESSGVLAMVDLLIADLDKEMQE
;
A
#
# COMPACT_ATOMS: atom_id res chain seq x y z
N GLU A 1 -77.97 -47.64 24.53
CA GLU A 1 -77.41 -47.90 23.20
C GLU A 1 -76.90 -46.60 22.57
N ASP A 2 -77.69 -45.52 22.60
CA ASP A 2 -77.31 -44.22 22.03
C ASP A 2 -76.04 -43.62 22.62
N LYS A 3 -75.88 -43.65 23.95
CA LYS A 3 -74.66 -43.16 24.61
C LYS A 3 -73.40 -43.94 24.25
N LYS A 4 -73.54 -45.21 23.86
CA LYS A 4 -72.41 -46.01 23.35
C LYS A 4 -72.02 -45.53 21.96
N LYS A 5 -73.01 -45.31 21.07
CA LYS A 5 -72.78 -44.80 19.71
C LYS A 5 -72.16 -43.40 19.73
N GLU A 6 -72.59 -42.54 20.64
CA GLU A 6 -72.00 -41.21 20.87
C GLU A 6 -70.53 -41.31 21.26
N LEU A 7 -70.20 -42.14 22.27
CA LEU A 7 -68.81 -42.36 22.67
C LEU A 7 -67.96 -43.00 21.57
N ASP A 8 -68.51 -43.93 20.78
CA ASP A 8 -67.80 -44.55 19.66
C ASP A 8 -67.47 -43.51 18.56
N LEU A 9 -68.33 -42.52 18.34
CA LEU A 9 -68.07 -41.40 17.42
C LEU A 9 -66.98 -40.46 17.97
N ASP A 10 -67.07 -40.07 19.24
CA ASP A 10 -66.07 -39.23 19.90
C ASP A 10 -64.68 -39.87 19.86
N ILE A 11 -64.59 -41.19 20.09
CA ILE A 11 -63.34 -41.94 19.98
C ILE A 11 -62.80 -41.88 18.56
N SER A 12 -63.65 -42.11 17.54
CA SER A 12 -63.25 -42.04 16.14
C SER A 12 -62.70 -40.66 15.76
N ASP A 13 -63.33 -39.59 16.24
CA ASP A 13 -62.89 -38.23 15.92
C ASP A 13 -61.60 -37.86 16.65
N LEU A 14 -61.45 -38.24 17.93
CA LEU A 14 -60.19 -38.10 18.67
C LEU A 14 -59.05 -38.90 18.04
N GLU A 15 -59.31 -40.11 17.53
CA GLU A 15 -58.31 -40.90 16.81
C GLU A 15 -57.81 -40.18 15.55
N LYS A 16 -58.72 -39.55 14.77
CA LYS A 16 -58.32 -38.73 13.60
C LYS A 16 -57.49 -37.52 14.01
N GLU A 17 -57.92 -36.76 15.03
CA GLU A 17 -57.17 -35.60 15.52
C GLU A 17 -55.77 -36.00 16.02
N ILE A 18 -55.64 -37.16 16.66
CA ILE A 18 -54.35 -37.71 17.10
C ILE A 18 -53.46 -37.99 15.89
N GLU A 19 -53.97 -38.63 14.84
CA GLU A 19 -53.19 -38.94 13.65
C GLU A 19 -52.80 -37.67 12.87
N GLU A 20 -53.70 -36.69 12.74
CA GLU A 20 -53.40 -35.38 12.14
C GLU A 20 -52.32 -34.63 12.95
N THR A 21 -52.44 -34.62 14.27
CA THR A 21 -51.46 -33.98 15.16
C THR A 21 -50.09 -34.66 15.08
N LYS A 22 -50.05 -36.00 15.01
CA LYS A 22 -48.80 -36.74 14.80
C LYS A 22 -48.14 -36.39 13.47
N ALA A 23 -48.91 -36.26 12.40
CA ALA A 23 -48.39 -35.84 11.10
C ALA A 23 -47.80 -34.42 11.17
N PHE A 24 -48.50 -33.48 11.82
CA PHE A 24 -48.00 -32.12 12.01
C PHE A 24 -46.72 -32.07 12.85
N ILE A 25 -46.63 -32.87 13.92
CA ILE A 25 -45.42 -33.00 14.73
C ILE A 25 -44.25 -33.51 13.89
N ALA A 26 -44.48 -34.54 13.06
CA ALA A 26 -43.44 -35.10 12.19
C ALA A 26 -42.89 -34.04 11.23
N THR A 27 -43.76 -33.30 10.53
CA THR A 27 -43.34 -32.22 9.63
C THR A 27 -42.59 -31.12 10.38
N THR A 28 -43.07 -30.71 11.55
CA THR A 28 -42.40 -29.69 12.37
C THR A 28 -41.00 -30.13 12.82
N MET A 29 -40.82 -31.41 13.15
CA MET A 29 -39.51 -31.97 13.49
C MET A 29 -38.55 -31.90 12.30
N GLU A 30 -39.00 -32.26 11.09
CA GLU A 30 -38.20 -32.15 9.87
C GLU A 30 -37.79 -30.70 9.58
N GLU A 31 -38.71 -29.75 9.73
CA GLU A 31 -38.43 -28.31 9.56
C GLU A 31 -37.41 -27.79 10.58
N ILE A 32 -37.50 -28.22 11.84
CA ILE A 32 -36.53 -27.86 12.89
C ILE A 32 -35.13 -28.39 12.53
N GLU A 33 -35.03 -29.64 12.08
CA GLU A 33 -33.76 -30.22 11.66
C GLU A 33 -33.16 -29.49 10.46
N ALA A 34 -33.99 -29.19 9.45
CA ALA A 34 -33.58 -28.40 8.29
C ALA A 34 -33.10 -27.00 8.69
N LEU A 35 -33.81 -26.32 9.58
CA LEU A 35 -33.43 -24.98 10.07
C LEU A 35 -32.13 -25.02 10.88
N ALA A 36 -31.96 -26.03 11.73
CA ALA A 36 -30.73 -26.23 12.50
C ALA A 36 -29.51 -26.48 11.58
N ALA A 37 -29.70 -27.24 10.50
CA ALA A 37 -28.67 -27.42 9.47
C ALA A 37 -28.38 -26.10 8.72
N GLY A 38 -29.42 -25.34 8.36
CA GLY A 38 -29.31 -24.03 7.72
C GLY A 38 -28.53 -23.01 8.56
N ILE A 39 -28.79 -22.95 9.87
CA ILE A 39 -28.07 -22.06 10.80
C ILE A 39 -26.58 -22.41 10.85
N LYS A 40 -26.24 -23.71 11.00
CA LYS A 40 -24.83 -24.15 11.00
C LYS A 40 -24.11 -23.81 9.70
N ALA A 41 -24.80 -23.96 8.57
CA ALA A 41 -24.26 -23.59 7.27
C ALA A 41 -24.06 -22.08 7.15
N LEU A 42 -25.01 -21.28 7.64
CA LEU A 42 -24.92 -19.82 7.67
C LEU A 42 -23.76 -19.34 8.54
N ASP A 43 -23.61 -19.88 9.75
CA ASP A 43 -22.50 -19.54 10.65
C ASP A 43 -21.14 -19.77 9.97
N LYS A 44 -21.00 -20.91 9.29
CA LYS A 44 -19.79 -21.22 8.52
C LYS A 44 -19.58 -20.23 7.37
N SER A 45 -20.62 -19.90 6.61
CA SER A 45 -20.54 -18.96 5.50
C SER A 45 -20.14 -17.56 5.96
N VAL A 46 -20.70 -17.09 7.08
CA VAL A 46 -20.37 -15.78 7.67
C VAL A 46 -18.92 -15.74 8.16
N MET A 47 -18.43 -16.81 8.79
CA MET A 47 -17.02 -16.91 9.17
C MET A 47 -16.10 -16.83 7.96
N VAL A 48 -16.33 -17.65 6.94
CA VAL A 48 -15.52 -17.67 5.70
C VAL A 48 -15.54 -16.30 5.02
N ALA A 49 -16.72 -15.69 4.85
CA ALA A 49 -16.83 -14.37 4.25
C ALA A 49 -16.08 -13.29 5.06
N THR A 50 -16.08 -13.39 6.39
CA THR A 50 -15.34 -12.47 7.25
C THR A 50 -13.84 -12.61 7.08
N ASP A 51 -13.34 -13.85 7.03
CA ASP A 51 -11.91 -14.11 6.86
C ASP A 51 -11.44 -13.69 5.46
N THR A 52 -12.22 -13.98 4.41
CA THR A 52 -11.95 -13.51 3.05
C THR A 52 -11.87 -11.98 2.98
N ARG A 53 -12.86 -11.27 3.54
CA ARG A 53 -12.86 -9.80 3.53
C ARG A 53 -11.66 -9.20 4.27
N LYS A 54 -11.21 -9.82 5.36
CA LYS A 54 -10.00 -9.38 6.07
C LYS A 54 -8.75 -9.59 5.23
N ALA A 55 -8.61 -10.78 4.62
CA ALA A 55 -7.48 -11.09 3.76
C ALA A 55 -7.39 -10.13 2.56
N GLU A 56 -8.51 -9.95 1.84
CA GLU A 56 -8.61 -9.03 0.70
C GLU A 56 -8.34 -7.58 1.10
N ASN A 57 -8.79 -7.14 2.28
CA ASN A 57 -8.53 -5.78 2.74
C ASN A 57 -7.05 -5.53 3.08
N GLU A 58 -6.38 -6.50 3.70
CA GLU A 58 -4.95 -6.41 3.99
C GLU A 58 -4.13 -6.42 2.70
N GLU A 59 -4.48 -7.27 1.73
CA GLU A 59 -3.85 -7.29 0.41
C GLU A 59 -4.06 -5.96 -0.34
N TYR A 60 -5.29 -5.43 -0.35
CA TYR A 60 -5.60 -4.14 -0.96
C TYR A 60 -4.76 -3.00 -0.37
N LYS A 61 -4.64 -2.93 0.96
CA LYS A 61 -3.79 -1.92 1.63
C LYS A 61 -2.34 -2.07 1.23
N ALA A 62 -1.81 -3.30 1.21
CA ALA A 62 -0.43 -3.57 0.83
C ALA A 62 -0.17 -3.13 -0.62
N THR A 63 -1.05 -3.49 -1.55
CA THR A 63 -0.95 -3.09 -2.96
C THR A 63 -1.06 -1.58 -3.13
N MET A 64 -2.00 -0.91 -2.46
CA MET A 64 -2.10 0.56 -2.54
C MET A 64 -0.90 1.29 -1.97
N GLN A 65 -0.35 0.81 -0.85
CA GLN A 65 0.89 1.35 -0.29
C GLN A 65 2.06 1.12 -1.26
N GLY A 66 2.16 -0.07 -1.84
CA GLY A 66 3.18 -0.42 -2.84
C GLY A 66 3.11 0.47 -4.08
N ASN A 67 1.92 0.64 -4.66
CA ASN A 67 1.71 1.44 -5.87
C ASN A 67 1.94 2.93 -5.61
N THR A 68 1.51 3.44 -4.45
CA THR A 68 1.80 4.83 -4.03
C THR A 68 3.31 5.04 -3.92
N ALA A 69 4.02 4.15 -3.24
CA ALA A 69 5.46 4.26 -3.06
C ALA A 69 6.24 4.12 -4.39
N ALA A 70 5.80 3.21 -5.28
CA ALA A 70 6.35 3.06 -6.62
C ALA A 70 6.17 4.35 -7.44
N LYS A 71 4.97 4.94 -7.40
CA LYS A 71 4.67 6.19 -8.09
C LYS A 71 5.55 7.35 -7.59
N GLU A 72 5.73 7.48 -6.28
CA GLU A 72 6.61 8.48 -5.69
C GLU A 72 8.07 8.30 -6.13
N LEU A 73 8.56 7.06 -6.13
CA LEU A 73 9.92 6.73 -6.58
C LEU A 73 10.14 7.06 -8.06
N LEU A 74 9.17 6.73 -8.93
CA LEU A 74 9.20 7.11 -10.34
C LEU A 74 9.17 8.63 -10.51
N GLY A 75 8.42 9.36 -9.68
CA GLY A 75 8.44 10.83 -9.64
C GLY A 75 9.82 11.40 -9.30
N VAL A 76 10.52 10.80 -8.32
CA VAL A 76 11.91 11.18 -7.98
C VAL A 76 12.86 10.90 -9.15
N ALA A 77 12.74 9.74 -9.79
CA ALA A 77 13.54 9.37 -10.96
C ALA A 77 13.29 10.32 -12.14
N MET A 78 12.03 10.64 -12.43
CA MET A 78 11.62 11.59 -13.46
C MET A 78 12.23 12.97 -13.23
N ASN A 79 12.13 13.49 -12.01
CA ASN A 79 12.73 14.77 -11.66
C ASN A 79 14.27 14.75 -11.84
N ARG A 80 14.94 13.66 -11.47
CA ARG A 80 16.39 13.51 -11.70
C ARG A 80 16.76 13.46 -13.18
N LEU A 81 16.03 12.72 -13.99
CA LEU A 81 16.24 12.68 -15.44
C LEU A 81 16.04 14.07 -16.06
N ASN A 82 15.02 14.81 -15.62
CA ASN A 82 14.80 16.18 -16.07
C ASN A 82 15.99 17.10 -15.80
N LYS A 83 16.74 16.92 -14.70
CA LYS A 83 17.97 17.72 -14.43
C LYS A 83 18.97 17.70 -15.59
N PHE A 84 19.08 16.57 -16.29
CA PHE A 84 20.05 16.36 -17.37
C PHE A 84 19.45 16.55 -18.76
N TYR A 85 18.22 16.07 -18.98
CA TYR A 85 17.61 16.01 -20.30
C TYR A 85 16.60 17.13 -20.57
N ASN A 86 16.00 17.71 -19.53
CA ASN A 86 15.07 18.82 -19.63
C ASN A 86 15.20 19.79 -18.43
N PRO A 87 16.29 20.58 -18.36
CA PRO A 87 16.63 21.36 -17.16
C PRO A 87 15.55 22.35 -16.73
N LYS A 88 14.68 22.80 -17.65
CA LYS A 88 13.56 23.70 -17.35
C LYS A 88 12.45 23.03 -16.52
N MET A 89 12.31 21.71 -16.61
CA MET A 89 11.31 20.92 -15.89
C MET A 89 11.84 20.36 -14.56
N TYR A 90 13.13 20.56 -14.27
CA TYR A 90 13.74 20.13 -13.01
C TYR A 90 13.22 20.96 -11.83
N LYS A 91 12.73 20.28 -10.80
CA LYS A 91 12.34 20.88 -9.51
C LYS A 91 13.42 20.57 -8.48
N ALA A 92 14.18 21.58 -8.06
CA ALA A 92 15.14 21.42 -6.97
C ALA A 92 14.40 21.02 -5.68
N ALA A 93 15.00 20.15 -4.88
CA ALA A 93 14.48 19.85 -3.56
C ALA A 93 14.41 21.15 -2.73
N PRO A 94 13.37 21.32 -1.88
CA PRO A 94 13.29 22.47 -0.99
C PRO A 94 14.60 22.62 -0.21
N LYS A 95 15.17 23.83 -0.23
CA LYS A 95 16.35 24.10 0.59
C LYS A 95 15.93 24.00 2.05
N ARG A 96 16.67 23.22 2.84
CA ARG A 96 16.44 23.12 4.28
C ARG A 96 16.62 24.51 4.89
N GLU A 97 15.59 25.04 5.54
CA GLU A 97 15.74 26.23 6.36
C GLU A 97 16.43 25.81 7.67
N LEU A 98 17.62 26.35 7.93
CA LEU A 98 18.23 26.23 9.25
C LEU A 98 17.38 27.04 10.24
N SER A 99 17.07 26.44 11.39
CA SER A 99 16.48 27.13 12.53
C SER A 99 17.34 28.35 12.91
N ALA A 100 16.75 29.32 13.60
CA ALA A 100 17.47 30.53 13.99
C ALA A 100 18.70 30.18 14.87
N GLU A 101 18.55 29.19 15.74
CA GLU A 101 19.61 28.67 16.60
C GLU A 101 20.73 27.99 15.81
N ASP A 102 20.39 27.15 14.82
CA ASP A 102 21.38 26.49 13.96
C ASP A 102 22.13 27.48 13.07
N ARG A 103 21.45 28.54 12.62
CA ARG A 103 22.05 29.61 11.82
C ARG A 103 23.06 30.41 12.63
N ILE A 104 22.76 30.68 13.90
CA ILE A 104 23.69 31.35 14.83
C ILE A 104 24.88 30.44 15.12
N ALA A 105 24.66 29.15 15.37
CA ALA A 105 25.74 28.19 15.63
C ALA A 105 26.71 28.08 14.44
N VAL A 106 26.20 27.97 13.21
CA VAL A 106 27.03 27.94 11.99
C VAL A 106 27.77 29.26 11.77
N ASN A 107 27.11 30.41 11.96
CA ASN A 107 27.75 31.72 11.82
C ASN A 107 28.82 31.98 12.89
N MET A 108 28.73 31.33 14.05
CA MET A 108 29.71 31.39 15.14
C MET A 108 30.79 30.30 15.04
N GLY A 109 30.87 29.57 13.92
CA GLY A 109 31.91 28.56 13.66
C GLY A 109 31.62 27.16 14.20
N GLY A 110 30.41 26.90 14.68
CA GLY A 110 29.93 25.57 15.06
C GLY A 110 29.53 24.73 13.85
N THR A 111 29.70 23.41 13.94
CA THR A 111 29.20 22.49 12.91
C THR A 111 27.70 22.28 13.09
N PRO A 112 26.89 22.33 12.01
CA PRO A 112 25.46 22.08 12.12
C PRO A 112 25.22 20.66 12.67
N PRO A 113 24.10 20.45 13.41
CA PRO A 113 23.75 19.11 13.89
C PRO A 113 23.66 18.11 12.72
N PRO A 114 24.01 16.82 12.95
CA PRO A 114 23.87 15.79 11.93
C PRO A 114 22.47 15.85 11.31
N THR A 115 22.43 15.93 9.98
CA THR A 115 21.18 16.01 9.23
C THR A 115 20.31 14.79 9.55
N GLU A 116 19.20 14.99 10.24
CA GLU A 116 18.13 13.99 10.28
C GLU A 116 17.71 13.73 8.84
N VAL A 117 17.83 12.47 8.43
CA VAL A 117 17.55 12.11 7.05
C VAL A 117 16.07 12.36 6.80
N PRO A 118 15.69 13.22 5.84
CA PRO A 118 14.29 13.51 5.60
C PRO A 118 13.54 12.21 5.37
N GLY A 119 12.38 12.09 6.04
CA GLY A 119 11.54 10.89 6.07
C GLY A 119 11.46 10.29 4.68
N GLY A 120 12.01 9.09 4.53
CA GLY A 120 11.98 8.36 3.28
C GLY A 120 10.55 8.03 2.88
N ILE A 121 10.36 7.72 1.60
CA ILE A 121 9.08 7.17 1.14
C ILE A 121 8.77 5.91 1.96
N ALA A 122 7.68 5.99 2.73
CA ALA A 122 7.39 5.06 3.82
C ALA A 122 7.39 3.61 3.32
N GLY A 123 8.03 2.71 4.08
CA GLY A 123 8.06 1.27 3.75
C GLY A 123 9.08 0.83 2.69
N THR A 124 9.83 1.73 2.04
CA THR A 124 10.79 1.35 0.97
C THR A 124 12.27 1.49 1.34
N GLY A 125 12.58 2.07 2.51
CA GLY A 125 13.96 2.38 2.91
C GLY A 125 14.63 3.46 2.06
N VAL A 126 13.95 4.05 1.08
CA VAL A 126 14.48 5.14 0.25
C VAL A 126 14.32 6.46 0.99
N THR A 127 15.41 6.94 1.57
CA THR A 127 15.50 8.25 2.21
C THR A 127 15.25 9.38 1.22
N ALA A 128 14.55 10.44 1.62
CA ALA A 128 14.36 11.60 0.75
C ALA A 128 15.73 12.14 0.31
N LEU A 129 15.90 12.22 -1.01
CA LEU A 129 17.18 12.53 -1.63
C LEU A 129 17.41 14.04 -1.61
N GLN A 130 17.86 14.53 -0.45
CA GLN A 130 18.37 15.88 -0.31
C GLN A 130 19.64 16.04 -1.15
N GLU A 131 19.72 17.12 -1.92
CA GLU A 131 20.97 17.53 -2.56
C GLU A 131 22.01 17.80 -1.45
N GLY A 132 22.90 16.83 -1.23
CA GLY A 132 23.93 16.86 -0.19
C GLY A 132 23.86 15.77 0.88
N ALA A 133 22.82 14.94 0.92
CA ALA A 133 22.79 13.77 1.81
C ALA A 133 23.69 12.63 1.27
N PRO A 134 24.45 11.94 2.14
CA PRO A 134 25.64 11.24 1.73
C PRO A 134 25.30 9.81 1.29
N MET A 135 24.57 9.65 0.18
CA MET A 135 24.50 8.35 -0.51
C MET A 135 25.82 7.97 -1.22
N LEU A 136 26.85 8.82 -1.10
CA LEU A 136 28.22 8.61 -1.58
C LEU A 136 29.20 8.19 -0.47
N VAL A 137 28.79 7.94 0.79
CA VAL A 137 29.74 7.54 1.86
C VAL A 137 30.60 6.34 1.45
N GLN A 138 30.03 5.36 0.75
CA GLN A 138 30.75 4.16 0.34
C GLN A 138 31.88 4.44 -0.68
N VAL A 139 31.75 5.52 -1.47
CA VAL A 139 32.80 5.96 -2.41
C VAL A 139 33.80 6.91 -1.72
N ALA A 140 33.33 7.74 -0.78
CA ALA A 140 34.18 8.65 -0.02
C ALA A 140 35.21 7.92 0.86
N ALA A 141 34.85 6.75 1.41
CA ALA A 141 35.74 5.94 2.24
C ALA A 141 37.00 5.46 1.50
N HIS A 142 36.93 5.23 0.19
CA HIS A 142 38.11 4.85 -0.62
C HIS A 142 39.07 6.03 -0.89
N ARG A 143 38.60 7.27 -0.77
CA ARG A 143 39.40 8.48 -1.06
C ARG A 143 40.12 9.03 0.18
N ALA A 144 39.64 8.70 1.38
CA ALA A 144 40.17 9.24 2.63
C ALA A 144 41.47 8.56 3.12
N MET A 145 41.82 7.37 2.60
CA MET A 145 43.04 6.63 3.00
C MET A 145 44.29 6.94 2.15
N GLY A 146 44.47 8.18 1.69
CA GLY A 146 45.63 8.54 0.86
C GLY A 146 45.90 10.02 0.65
N ALA A 147 45.63 10.87 1.65
CA ALA A 147 45.84 12.32 1.54
C ALA A 147 47.30 12.69 1.88
N ASP A 148 48.15 12.78 0.87
CA ASP A 148 49.33 13.64 0.89
C ASP A 148 48.94 15.00 0.29
N THR A 149 49.33 16.08 0.97
CA THR A 149 48.83 17.44 0.74
C THR A 149 49.51 18.09 -0.47
N ALA A 150 48.93 17.91 -1.66
CA ALA A 150 49.18 18.76 -2.82
C ALA A 150 47.84 19.32 -3.32
N ALA A 151 47.77 20.63 -3.55
CA ALA A 151 46.58 21.28 -4.10
C ALA A 151 46.13 20.49 -5.35
N LEU A 152 44.96 19.85 -5.24
CA LEU A 152 44.38 19.07 -6.32
C LEU A 152 44.31 19.99 -7.55
N PRO A 153 44.84 19.56 -8.71
CA PRO A 153 44.77 20.36 -9.93
C PRO A 153 43.32 20.80 -10.17
N PRO A 154 43.09 22.01 -10.72
CA PRO A 154 41.73 22.44 -11.04
C PRO A 154 41.05 21.33 -11.82
N PRO A 155 39.82 20.95 -11.44
CA PRO A 155 39.14 19.84 -12.08
C PRO A 155 39.20 20.08 -13.59
N PRO A 156 39.69 19.10 -14.38
CA PRO A 156 39.73 19.24 -15.82
C PRO A 156 38.33 19.64 -16.30
N GLU A 157 38.26 20.51 -17.31
CA GLU A 157 36.97 20.94 -17.86
C GLU A 157 36.10 19.71 -18.09
N THR A 158 35.03 19.60 -17.30
CA THR A 158 34.04 18.56 -17.50
C THR A 158 33.45 18.78 -18.88
N PHE A 159 33.25 17.70 -19.64
CA PHE A 159 32.52 17.76 -20.91
C PHE A 159 31.33 18.72 -20.75
N GLY A 160 31.27 19.77 -21.57
CA GLY A 160 30.21 20.78 -21.51
C GLY A 160 28.81 20.14 -21.53
N ALA A 161 27.78 20.92 -21.21
CA ALA A 161 26.39 20.45 -21.14
C ALA A 161 26.09 19.45 -22.27
N TYR A 162 25.80 18.21 -21.90
CA TYR A 162 25.62 17.09 -22.82
C TYR A 162 24.45 17.42 -23.76
N THR A 163 24.75 17.91 -24.96
CA THR A 163 23.76 18.17 -26.00
C THR A 163 23.40 16.83 -26.63
N THR A 164 22.13 16.48 -26.51
CA THR A 164 21.58 15.16 -26.76
C THR A 164 21.65 14.74 -28.24
N LYS A 165 21.94 13.46 -28.48
CA LYS A 165 21.24 12.70 -29.54
C LYS A 165 19.75 12.70 -29.15
N GLY A 166 19.01 13.72 -29.57
CA GLY A 166 17.70 14.14 -29.08
C GLY A 166 16.52 13.18 -29.28
N GLN A 167 16.74 11.89 -29.53
CA GLN A 167 15.68 10.94 -29.84
C GLN A 167 15.55 9.78 -28.83
N GLU A 168 16.64 9.38 -28.14
CA GLU A 168 16.62 8.21 -27.25
C GLU A 168 16.14 8.54 -25.82
N SER A 169 16.52 9.70 -25.27
CA SER A 169 16.10 10.11 -23.92
C SER A 169 14.64 10.56 -23.82
N SER A 170 14.03 11.00 -24.92
CA SER A 170 12.58 11.27 -24.96
C SER A 170 11.76 10.00 -24.80
N GLY A 171 12.26 8.86 -25.28
CA GLY A 171 11.58 7.57 -25.16
C GLY A 171 11.53 7.07 -23.72
N VAL A 172 12.63 7.21 -22.97
CA VAL A 172 12.69 6.77 -21.57
C VAL A 172 11.80 7.64 -20.67
N LEU A 173 11.79 8.96 -20.86
CA LEU A 173 10.88 9.85 -20.11
C LEU A 173 9.41 9.48 -20.39
N ALA A 174 9.04 9.30 -21.66
CA ALA A 174 7.69 8.88 -22.03
C ALA A 174 7.31 7.51 -21.45
N MET A 175 8.26 6.57 -21.37
CA MET A 175 8.02 5.26 -20.75
C MET A 175 7.79 5.39 -19.25
N VAL A 176 8.51 6.27 -18.55
CA VAL A 176 8.28 6.54 -17.12
C VAL A 176 6.90 7.18 -16.89
N ASP A 177 6.49 8.10 -17.75
CA ASP A 177 5.13 8.69 -17.68
C ASP A 177 4.03 7.66 -17.89
N LEU A 178 4.23 6.71 -18.83
CA LEU A 178 3.30 5.59 -19.04
C LEU A 178 3.21 4.69 -17.81
N LEU A 179 4.34 4.35 -17.18
CA LEU A 179 4.35 3.54 -15.95
C LEU A 179 3.63 4.26 -14.79
N ILE A 180 3.81 5.56 -14.64
CA ILE A 180 3.07 6.36 -13.65
C ILE A 180 1.58 6.36 -13.98
N ALA A 181 1.20 6.50 -15.24
CA ALA A 181 -0.19 6.48 -15.67
C ALA A 181 -0.84 5.11 -15.47
N ASP A 182 -0.11 4.01 -15.65
CA ASP A 182 -0.61 2.67 -15.40
C ASP A 182 -0.77 2.40 -13.89
N LEU A 183 0.19 2.84 -13.05
CA LEU A 183 0.01 2.82 -11.59
C LEU A 183 -1.20 3.65 -11.14
N ASP A 184 -1.46 4.79 -11.78
CA ASP A 184 -2.65 5.61 -11.49
C ASP A 184 -3.96 4.91 -11.84
N LYS A 185 -3.98 4.07 -12.89
CA LYS A 185 -5.13 3.22 -13.19
C LYS A 185 -5.26 2.11 -12.17
N GLU A 186 -4.16 1.40 -11.86
CA GLU A 186 -4.16 0.32 -10.87
C GLU A 186 -4.58 0.80 -9.47
N MET A 187 -4.32 2.06 -9.12
CA MET A 187 -4.77 2.64 -7.84
C MET A 187 -6.25 3.08 -7.82
N GLN A 188 -6.91 3.15 -8.97
CA GLN A 188 -8.33 3.52 -9.10
C GLN A 188 -9.26 2.30 -9.23
N GLU A 189 -8.70 1.12 -9.52
CA GLU A 189 -9.40 -0.17 -9.54
C GLU A 189 -9.54 -0.76 -8.13
#